data_AF-A0A965PBJ7-F1
#
_entry.id   AF-A0A965PBJ7-F1
#
_cell.length_a   1.000
_cell.length_b   1.000
_cell.length_c   1.000
_cell.angle_alpha   90.00
_cell.angle_beta   90.00
_cell.angle_gamma   90.00
#
_symmetry.space_group_name_H-M   'P 1'
#
loop_
_entity.id
_entity.type
_entity.pdbx_description
1 polymer ?
#
loop_
_entity_poly.entity_id
_entity_poly.type
_entity_poly.pdbx_seq_one_letter_code
_entity_poly.pdbx_strand_id
1 'polypeptide(L)'
;MSNARTVEVVLDGEWNGWKATMKADGISARVFIELSSGNVERQMLALGKLVVSHDFQDGDGNTVDDILDAPMEALGILIGKWGEAVAALPPR
;
A
#
# COMPACT_ATOMS: atom_id res chain seq x y z
N MET A 1 -18.32 16.32 -6.05
CA MET A 1 -17.07 15.80 -5.46
C MET A 1 -17.02 14.32 -5.79
N SER A 2 -15.97 13.84 -6.47
CA SER A 2 -15.80 12.40 -6.73
C SER A 2 -15.45 11.74 -5.40
N ASN A 3 -16.32 10.88 -4.85
CA ASN A 3 -15.91 9.99 -3.77
C ASN A 3 -14.86 9.04 -4.36
N ALA A 4 -13.62 9.13 -3.88
CA ALA A 4 -12.58 8.19 -4.30
C ALA A 4 -12.98 6.78 -3.83
N ARG A 5 -12.96 5.79 -4.72
CA ARG A 5 -13.12 4.39 -4.32
C ARG A 5 -11.93 3.98 -3.48
N THR A 6 -12.19 3.25 -2.40
CA THR A 6 -11.17 2.63 -1.56
C THR A 6 -11.30 1.12 -1.61
N VAL A 7 -10.18 0.43 -1.39
CA VAL A 7 -10.11 -1.02 -1.20
C VAL A 7 -9.41 -1.27 0.13
N GLU A 8 -9.96 -2.17 0.92
CA GLU A 8 -9.27 -2.70 2.09
C GLU A 8 -8.46 -3.92 1.64
N VAL A 9 -7.19 -3.95 1.97
CA VAL A 9 -6.30 -5.08 1.69
C VAL A 9 -5.86 -5.65 3.03
N VAL A 10 -6.09 -6.95 3.22
CA VAL A 10 -5.72 -7.68 4.43
C VAL A 10 -4.75 -8.80 4.04
N LEU A 11 -3.67 -8.93 4.80
CA LEU A 11 -2.67 -9.99 4.60
C LEU A 11 -3.06 -11.27 5.34
N ASP A 12 -2.56 -12.40 4.85
CA ASP A 12 -2.76 -13.75 5.39
C ASP A 12 -1.42 -14.42 5.73
N GLY A 13 -1.50 -15.63 6.31
CA GLY A 13 -0.32 -16.43 6.64
C GLY A 13 0.49 -15.86 7.82
N GLU A 14 1.78 -15.66 7.62
CA GLU A 14 2.69 -15.14 8.65
C GLU A 14 2.49 -13.64 8.94
N TRP A 15 1.83 -12.91 8.03
CA TRP A 15 1.53 -11.49 8.15
C TRP A 15 0.07 -11.22 8.52
N ASN A 16 -0.62 -12.22 9.06
CA ASN A 16 -2.02 -12.09 9.45
C ASN A 16 -2.20 -10.97 10.49
N GLY A 17 -3.20 -10.11 10.29
CA GLY A 17 -3.44 -8.91 11.11
C GLY A 17 -3.03 -7.60 10.45
N TRP A 18 -2.11 -7.64 9.49
CA TRP A 18 -1.72 -6.46 8.71
C TRP A 18 -2.82 -6.08 7.71
N LYS A 19 -3.17 -4.79 7.67
CA LYS A 19 -4.18 -4.26 6.74
C LYS A 19 -3.94 -2.81 6.35
N ALA A 20 -4.50 -2.40 5.22
CA ALA A 20 -4.48 -1.01 4.77
C ALA A 20 -5.77 -0.64 4.04
N THR A 21 -6.24 0.60 4.21
CA THR A 21 -7.34 1.17 3.42
C THR A 21 -6.77 2.05 2.32
N MET A 22 -6.71 1.49 1.10
CA MET A 22 -6.02 2.14 -0.02
C MET A 22 -6.99 2.80 -0.97
N LYS A 23 -6.66 3.99 -1.48
CA LYS A 23 -7.45 4.65 -2.53
C LYS A 23 -7.22 3.89 -3.84
N ALA A 24 -8.28 3.28 -4.37
CA ALA A 24 -8.26 2.67 -5.70
C ALA A 24 -8.11 3.72 -6.81
N ASP A 25 -8.59 4.93 -6.52
CA ASP A 25 -8.56 6.05 -7.43
C ASP A 25 -7.36 6.95 -7.09
N GLY A 26 -6.19 6.62 -7.63
CA GLY A 26 -5.08 7.55 -7.71
C GLY A 26 -3.97 7.38 -6.68
N ILE A 27 -3.21 6.29 -6.80
CA ILE A 27 -1.77 6.40 -6.55
C ILE A 27 -1.18 7.09 -7.78
N SER A 28 -0.49 8.22 -7.56
CA SER A 28 0.06 8.98 -8.67
C SER A 28 0.99 8.07 -9.49
N ALA A 29 0.94 8.16 -10.83
CA ALA A 29 1.84 7.40 -11.70
C ALA A 29 3.32 7.56 -11.31
N ARG A 30 3.67 8.70 -10.70
CA ARG A 30 5.00 8.95 -10.14
C ARG A 30 5.40 7.94 -9.07
N VAL A 31 4.50 7.56 -8.16
CA VAL A 31 4.81 6.56 -7.11
C VAL A 31 5.15 5.21 -7.75
N PHE A 32 4.40 4.79 -8.77
CA PHE A 32 4.71 3.55 -9.51
C PHE A 32 6.05 3.62 -10.24
N ILE A 33 6.38 4.76 -10.85
CA ILE A 33 7.68 4.98 -11.50
C ILE A 33 8.81 4.86 -10.48
N GLU A 34 8.67 5.49 -9.30
CA GLU A 34 9.71 5.42 -8.26
C GLU A 34 9.84 4.00 -7.69
N LEU A 35 8.73 3.28 -7.46
CA LEU A 35 8.73 1.87 -7.07
C LEU A 35 9.40 0.96 -8.11
N SER A 36 9.28 1.30 -9.40
CA SER A 36 9.85 0.53 -10.51
C SER A 36 11.24 1.00 -10.94
N SER A 37 11.82 1.99 -10.25
CA SER A 37 13.04 2.69 -10.71
C SER A 37 14.32 1.86 -10.62
N GLY A 38 14.33 0.77 -9.85
CA GLY A 38 15.54 -0.01 -9.52
C GLY A 38 16.50 0.70 -8.57
N ASN A 39 16.16 1.92 -8.11
CA ASN A 39 16.91 2.65 -7.10
C ASN A 39 16.26 2.45 -5.73
N VAL A 40 16.98 1.77 -4.83
CA VAL A 40 16.48 1.37 -3.51
C VAL A 40 16.02 2.58 -2.67
N GLU A 41 16.76 3.69 -2.69
CA GLU A 41 16.41 4.88 -1.90
C GLU A 41 15.09 5.51 -2.37
N ARG A 42 14.88 5.58 -3.69
CA ARG A 42 13.63 6.08 -4.28
C ARG A 42 12.45 5.16 -4.00
N GLN A 43 12.68 3.85 -4.04
CA GLN A 43 11.67 2.85 -3.70
C GLN A 43 11.25 2.98 -2.23
N MET A 44 12.21 3.11 -1.31
CA MET A 44 11.93 3.29 0.13
C MET A 44 11.16 4.59 0.39
N LEU A 45 11.53 5.70 -0.24
CA LEU A 45 10.79 6.97 -0.12
C LEU A 45 9.38 6.89 -0.70
N ALA A 46 9.18 6.13 -1.78
CA ALA A 46 7.86 5.92 -2.37
C ALA A 46 6.97 5.05 -1.47
N LEU A 47 7.54 3.96 -0.93
CA LEU A 47 6.89 3.09 0.04
C LEU A 47 6.48 3.84 1.31
N GLY A 48 7.37 4.65 1.90
CA GLY A 48 7.04 5.43 3.10
C GLY A 48 5.88 6.41 2.88
N LYS A 49 5.81 7.04 1.69
CA LYS A 49 4.67 7.87 1.31
C LYS A 49 3.38 7.06 1.21
N LEU A 50 3.44 5.82 0.72
CA LEU A 50 2.27 4.95 0.62
C LEU A 50 1.73 4.57 1.99
N VAL A 51 2.62 4.16 2.89
CA VAL A 51 2.31 3.81 4.28
C VAL A 51 1.55 4.96 4.96
N VAL A 52 2.12 6.17 4.93
CA VAL A 52 1.52 7.35 5.58
C VAL A 52 0.22 7.81 4.91
N SER A 53 0.10 7.69 3.58
CA SER A 53 -1.07 8.22 2.85
C SER A 53 -2.28 7.28 2.78
N HIS A 54 -2.12 6.04 3.24
CA HIS A 54 -3.14 4.99 3.15
C HIS A 54 -3.37 4.23 4.46
N ASP A 55 -3.00 4.83 5.59
CA ASP A 55 -3.27 4.33 6.94
C ASP A 55 -2.94 2.84 7.09
N PHE A 56 -1.71 2.46 6.72
CA PHE A 56 -1.23 1.09 6.90
C PHE A 56 -1.23 0.74 8.39
N GLN A 57 -1.69 -0.46 8.73
CA GLN A 57 -1.75 -0.94 10.09
C GLN A 57 -0.93 -2.22 10.26
N ASP A 58 -0.21 -2.29 11.39
CA ASP A 58 0.54 -3.47 11.82
C ASP A 58 -0.40 -4.59 12.30
N GLY A 59 0.20 -5.71 12.73
CA GLY A 59 -0.55 -6.87 13.25
C GLY A 59 -1.35 -6.59 14.53
N ASP A 60 -1.03 -5.53 15.26
CA ASP A 60 -1.73 -5.07 16.46
C ASP A 60 -2.82 -4.04 16.14
N GLY A 61 -2.94 -3.62 14.88
CA GLY A 61 -3.91 -2.65 14.41
C GLY A 61 -3.49 -1.19 14.60
N ASN A 62 -2.22 -0.93 14.94
CA ASN A 62 -1.70 0.43 15.06
C ASN A 62 -1.33 0.98 13.69
N THR A 63 -1.58 2.27 13.47
CA THR A 63 -1.10 2.94 12.26
C THR A 63 0.43 2.94 12.27
N VAL A 64 0.99 2.54 11.13
CA VAL A 64 2.43 2.56 10.87
C VAL A 64 2.82 3.99 10.53
N ASP A 65 3.69 4.59 11.36
CA ASP A 65 4.13 5.97 11.19
C ASP A 65 5.30 6.09 10.19
N ASP A 66 6.14 5.06 10.07
CA ASP A 66 7.28 5.01 9.15
C ASP A 66 7.43 3.65 8.46
N ILE A 67 8.06 3.66 7.29
CA ILE A 67 8.41 2.43 6.55
C ILE A 67 9.23 1.44 7.39
N LEU A 68 10.02 1.92 8.33
CA LEU A 68 10.85 1.11 9.23
C LEU A 68 10.04 0.37 10.30
N ASP A 69 8.82 0.84 10.59
CA ASP A 69 7.91 0.18 11.53
C ASP A 69 7.15 -0.98 10.86
N ALA A 70 7.23 -1.08 9.51
CA ALA A 70 6.64 -2.16 8.74
C ALA A 70 7.70 -3.12 8.16
N PRO A 71 7.49 -4.44 8.22
CA PRO A 71 8.31 -5.42 7.52
C PRO A 71 8.24 -5.20 5.99
N MET A 72 9.39 -5.09 5.31
CA MET A 72 9.41 -4.85 3.85
C MET A 72 8.72 -5.94 3.03
N GLU A 73 8.81 -7.18 3.48
CA GLU A 73 8.11 -8.28 2.83
C GLU A 73 6.58 -8.11 2.91
N ALA A 74 6.06 -7.75 4.09
CA ALA A 74 4.64 -7.45 4.27
C ALA A 74 4.18 -6.29 3.38
N LEU A 75 4.97 -5.21 3.29
CA LEU A 75 4.63 -4.08 2.41
C LEU A 75 4.60 -4.48 0.93
N GLY A 76 5.59 -5.25 0.48
CA GLY A 76 5.64 -5.74 -0.90
C GLY A 76 4.42 -6.59 -1.26
N ILE A 77 4.04 -7.52 -0.38
CA ILE A 77 2.85 -8.36 -0.56
C ILE A 77 1.58 -7.51 -0.56
N LEU A 78 1.45 -6.55 0.36
CA LEU A 78 0.26 -5.70 0.47
C LEU A 78 0.07 -4.86 -0.80
N ILE A 79 1.14 -4.29 -1.33
CA ILE A 79 1.10 -3.54 -2.60
C ILE A 79 0.72 -4.44 -3.78
N GLY A 80 1.22 -5.67 -3.82
CA GLY A 80 0.83 -6.67 -4.81
C GLY A 80 -0.68 -6.96 -4.76
N LYS A 81 -1.20 -7.31 -3.58
CA LYS A 81 -2.64 -7.58 -3.36
C LYS A 81 -3.50 -6.35 -3.64
N TRP A 82 -3.00 -5.15 -3.35
CA TRP A 82 -3.67 -3.91 -3.72
C TRP A 82 -3.80 -3.75 -5.25
N GLY A 83 -2.73 -4.01 -6.00
CA GLY A 83 -2.77 -4.00 -7.47
C GLY A 83 -3.83 -4.95 -8.04
N GLU A 84 -3.91 -6.15 -7.49
CA GLU A 84 -4.95 -7.14 -7.85
C GLU A 84 -6.36 -6.66 -7.50
N ALA A 85 -6.56 -6.13 -6.29
CA ALA A 85 -7.84 -5.61 -5.83
C ALA A 85 -8.34 -4.45 -6.68
N VAL A 86 -7.45 -3.53 -7.08
CA VAL A 86 -7.78 -2.41 -7.98
C VAL A 86 -8.13 -2.91 -9.38
N ALA A 87 -7.38 -3.88 -9.92
CA ALA A 87 -7.65 -4.46 -11.24
C ALA A 87 -9.00 -5.20 -11.29
N ALA A 88 -9.48 -5.73 -10.16
CA ALA A 88 -10.78 -6.40 -10.04
C ALA A 88 -11.98 -5.43 -9.93
N LEU A 89 -11.75 -4.12 -9.75
CA LEU A 89 -12.85 -3.16 -9.66
C LEU A 89 -13.55 -2.97 -11.01
N PRO A 90 -14.88 -2.73 -11.01
CA PRO A 90 -15.61 -2.43 -12.23
C PRO A 90 -15.01 -1.21 -12.97
N PRO A 91 -15.05 -1.18 -14.32
CA PRO A 91 -14.72 0.01 -15.09
C PRO A 91 -15.55 1.21 -14.62
N ARG A 92 -14.97 2.41 -14.69
CA ARG A 92 -15.69 3.65 -14.39
C ARG A 92 -16.73 3.98 -15.45
#